data_AF-A0A6S6ZTL6-F1
#
_entry.id   AF-A0A6S6ZTL6-F1
#
_cell.length_a   1.000
_cell.length_b   1.000
_cell.length_c   1.000
_cell.angle_alpha   90.00
_cell.angle_beta   90.00
_cell.angle_gamma   90.00
#
_symmetry.space_group_name_H-M   'P 1'
#
loop_
_entity.id
_entity.type
_entity.pdbx_description
1 polymer ?
#
loop_
_entity_poly.entity_id
_entity_poly.type
_entity_poly.pdbx_seq_one_letter_code
_entity_poly.pdbx_strand_id
1 'polypeptide(L)'
;MRAWLERFQGMVVAAGAAIVLLLMAYLRGRGAGRSAEREERANRINGQAERARQEGKHVQEQTARMDDAAIAAELKRDWVRGARKSGR
;
A
#
# COMPACT_ATOMS: atom_id res chain seq x y z
N MET A 1 32.12 -28.84 44.60
CA MET A 1 31.79 -27.40 44.50
C MET A 1 31.77 -26.87 43.06
N ARG A 2 32.80 -27.10 42.22
CA ARG A 2 32.84 -26.59 40.82
C ARG A 2 31.68 -27.05 39.92
N ALA A 3 31.30 -28.32 39.96
CA ALA A 3 30.22 -28.86 39.12
C ALA A 3 28.83 -28.25 39.41
N TRP A 4 28.60 -27.77 40.62
CA TRP A 4 27.36 -27.08 40.98
C TRP A 4 27.33 -25.65 40.42
N LEU A 5 28.47 -24.96 40.45
CA LEU A 5 28.66 -23.65 39.83
C LEU A 5 28.46 -23.69 38.32
N GLU A 6 29.04 -24.68 37.63
CA GLU A 6 28.88 -24.82 36.16
C GLU A 6 27.42 -25.07 35.75
N ARG A 7 26.69 -25.87 36.53
CA ARG A 7 25.27 -26.10 36.31
C ARG A 7 24.45 -24.83 36.50
N PHE A 8 24.76 -24.05 37.52
CA PHE A 8 24.09 -22.78 37.79
C PHE A 8 24.37 -21.77 36.66
N GLN A 9 25.61 -21.72 36.18
CA GLN A 9 26.03 -20.85 35.09
C GLN A 9 25.34 -21.24 33.78
N GLY A 10 25.24 -22.53 33.47
CA GLY A 10 24.49 -23.04 32.32
C GLY A 10 23.00 -22.70 32.39
N MET A 11 22.40 -22.77 33.58
CA MET A 11 21.00 -22.44 33.80
C MET A 11 20.70 -20.94 33.62
N VAL A 12 21.61 -20.06 34.05
CA VAL A 12 21.52 -18.61 33.83
C VAL A 12 21.63 -18.28 32.34
N VAL A 13 22.56 -18.91 31.62
CA VAL A 13 22.72 -18.72 30.17
C VAL A 13 21.48 -19.20 29.41
N ALA A 14 20.94 -20.36 29.75
CA ALA A 14 19.72 -20.90 29.15
C ALA A 14 18.50 -19.98 29.39
N ALA A 15 18.34 -19.48 30.62
CA ALA A 15 17.29 -18.53 30.96
C ALA A 15 17.42 -17.22 30.17
N GLY A 16 18.64 -16.68 30.05
CA GLY A 16 18.91 -15.49 29.24
C GLY A 16 18.55 -15.69 27.76
N ALA A 17 18.96 -16.82 27.18
CA ALA A 17 18.63 -17.16 25.79
C ALA A 17 17.11 -17.28 25.56
N ALA A 18 16.39 -17.91 26.48
CA ALA A 18 14.93 -18.02 26.40
C ALA A 18 14.24 -16.66 26.41
N ILE A 19 14.70 -15.73 27.25
CA ILE A 19 14.16 -14.36 27.31
C ILE A 19 14.41 -13.61 26.00
N VAL A 20 15.62 -13.72 25.43
CA VAL A 20 15.96 -13.08 24.16
C VAL A 20 15.08 -13.60 23.02
N LEU A 21 14.84 -14.91 22.95
CA LEU A 21 13.94 -15.51 21.96
C LEU A 21 12.51 -15.00 22.10
N LEU A 22 12.00 -14.91 23.32
CA LEU A 22 10.67 -14.35 23.61
C LEU A 22 10.56 -12.89 23.17
N LEU A 23 11.57 -12.07 23.47
CA LEU A 23 11.60 -10.66 23.06
C LEU A 23 11.65 -10.52 21.54
N MET A 24 12.44 -11.34 20.85
CA MET A 24 12.48 -11.35 19.39
C MET A 24 11.15 -11.78 18.78
N ALA A 25 10.51 -12.82 19.31
CA ALA A 25 9.19 -13.25 18.86
C ALA A 25 8.12 -12.17 19.10
N TYR A 26 8.15 -11.51 20.25
CA TYR A 26 7.25 -10.40 20.59
C TYR A 26 7.45 -9.19 19.66
N LEU A 27 8.69 -8.78 19.43
CA LEU A 27 9.02 -7.68 18.52
C LEU A 27 8.71 -8.01 17.06
N ARG A 28 8.95 -9.25 16.63
CA ARG A 28 8.57 -9.76 15.30
C ARG A 28 7.05 -9.72 15.12
N GLY A 29 6.28 -10.21 16.10
CA GLY A 29 4.82 -10.17 16.07
C GLY A 29 4.26 -8.74 16.09
N ARG A 30 4.81 -7.87 16.95
CA ARG A 30 4.41 -6.46 17.06
C ARG A 30 4.84 -5.61 15.86
N GLY A 31 5.96 -5.96 15.23
CA GLY A 31 6.47 -5.30 14.02
C GLY A 31 5.70 -5.70 12.76
N ALA A 32 5.34 -6.98 12.65
CA ALA A 32 4.61 -7.53 11.50
C ALA A 32 3.21 -6.92 11.32
N GLY A 33 2.50 -6.61 12.40
CA GLY A 33 1.18 -5.97 12.31
C GLY A 33 1.22 -4.57 11.68
N ARG A 34 2.27 -3.78 11.96
CA ARG A 34 2.41 -2.42 11.40
C ARG A 34 2.97 -2.39 9.99
N SER A 35 3.79 -3.39 9.60
CA SER A 35 4.28 -3.49 8.22
C SER A 35 3.21 -4.03 7.27
N ALA A 36 2.43 -5.03 7.70
CA ALA A 36 1.36 -5.61 6.90
C ALA A 36 0.25 -4.60 6.56
N GLU A 37 -0.18 -3.79 7.52
CA GLU A 37 -1.18 -2.74 7.28
C GLU A 37 -0.68 -1.64 6.32
N ARG A 38 0.62 -1.32 6.36
CA ARG A 38 1.21 -0.32 5.45
C ARG A 38 1.35 -0.87 4.04
N GLU A 39 1.67 -2.15 3.91
CA GLU A 39 1.79 -2.84 2.63
C GLU A 39 0.42 -2.99 1.94
N GLU A 40 -0.63 -3.35 2.70
CA GLU A 40 -2.00 -3.37 2.15
C GLU A 40 -2.50 -1.99 1.72
N ARG A 41 -2.22 -0.93 2.50
CA ARG A 41 -2.59 0.44 2.11
C ARG A 41 -1.80 0.92 0.90
N ALA A 42 -0.49 0.63 0.83
CA ALA A 42 0.34 0.99 -0.31
C ALA A 42 -0.11 0.27 -1.60
N ASN A 43 -0.50 -1.01 -1.52
CA ASN A 43 -1.02 -1.74 -2.68
C ASN A 43 -2.36 -1.19 -3.18
N ARG A 44 -3.26 -0.79 -2.27
CA ARG A 44 -4.54 -0.15 -2.66
C ARG A 44 -4.33 1.23 -3.28
N ILE A 45 -3.41 2.04 -2.74
CA ILE A 45 -3.10 3.38 -3.28
C ILE A 45 -2.39 3.26 -4.64
N ASN A 46 -1.41 2.37 -4.77
CA ASN A 46 -0.73 2.14 -6.05
C ASN A 46 -1.71 1.62 -7.10
N GLY A 47 -2.63 0.71 -6.76
CA GLY A 47 -3.66 0.24 -7.68
C GLY A 47 -4.60 1.33 -8.18
N GLN A 48 -4.94 2.33 -7.33
CA GLN A 48 -5.75 3.48 -7.76
C GLN A 48 -4.93 4.47 -8.61
N ALA A 49 -3.67 4.72 -8.26
CA ALA A 49 -2.78 5.57 -9.03
C ALA A 49 -2.49 5.00 -10.44
N GLU A 50 -2.34 3.68 -10.57
CA GLU A 50 -2.15 2.99 -11.83
C GLU A 50 -3.37 3.19 -12.75
N ARG A 51 -4.60 3.01 -12.20
CA ARG A 51 -5.84 3.22 -12.95
C ARG A 51 -6.01 4.67 -13.40
N ALA A 52 -5.75 5.63 -12.51
CA ALA A 52 -5.83 7.06 -12.85
C ALA A 52 -4.84 7.43 -13.98
N ARG A 53 -3.64 6.84 -13.98
CA ARG A 53 -2.66 7.02 -15.07
C ARG A 53 -3.12 6.39 -16.38
N GLN A 54 -3.74 5.21 -16.34
CA GLN A 54 -4.28 4.57 -17.54
C GLN A 54 -5.45 5.35 -18.12
N GLU A 55 -6.36 5.84 -17.28
CA GLU A 55 -7.51 6.65 -17.70
C GLU A 55 -7.05 7.97 -18.32
N GLY A 56 -6.10 8.67 -17.70
CA GLY A 56 -5.52 9.90 -18.27
C GLY A 56 -4.81 9.68 -19.60
N LYS A 57 -4.05 8.58 -19.74
CA LYS A 57 -3.43 8.21 -21.03
C LYS A 57 -4.46 7.87 -22.10
N HIS A 58 -5.52 7.17 -21.74
CA HIS A 58 -6.58 6.80 -22.67
C HIS A 58 -7.34 8.04 -23.19
N VAL A 59 -7.66 8.99 -22.31
CA VAL A 59 -8.25 10.27 -22.71
C VAL A 59 -7.30 11.05 -23.60
N GLN A 60 -6.02 11.17 -23.23
CA GLN A 60 -5.03 11.88 -24.03
C GLN A 60 -4.86 11.26 -25.42
N GLU A 61 -4.86 9.93 -25.53
CA GLU A 61 -4.76 9.23 -26.80
C GLU A 61 -6.02 9.39 -27.65
N GLN A 62 -7.21 9.39 -27.04
CA GLN A 62 -8.45 9.72 -27.74
C GLN A 62 -8.44 11.16 -28.26
N THR A 63 -8.07 12.14 -27.42
CA THR A 63 -7.95 13.55 -27.84
C THR A 63 -6.92 13.70 -28.95
N ALA A 64 -5.75 13.05 -28.85
CA ALA A 64 -4.70 13.16 -29.87
C ALA A 64 -5.09 12.52 -31.22
N ARG A 65 -6.04 11.60 -31.23
CA ARG A 65 -6.58 10.98 -32.45
C ARG A 65 -7.76 11.76 -33.04
N MET A 66 -8.34 12.70 -32.29
CA MET A 66 -9.44 13.53 -32.75
C MET A 66 -8.92 14.84 -33.31
N ASP A 67 -9.45 15.24 -34.46
CA ASP A 67 -9.20 16.55 -35.04
C ASP A 67 -9.77 17.65 -34.13
N ASP A 68 -9.10 18.81 -34.04
CA ASP A 68 -9.52 19.93 -33.18
C ASP A 68 -10.97 20.36 -33.44
N ALA A 69 -11.42 20.28 -34.70
CA ALA A 69 -12.80 20.57 -35.07
C ALA A 69 -13.80 19.53 -34.53
N ALA A 70 -13.39 18.26 -34.45
CA ALA A 70 -14.20 17.18 -33.89
C ALA A 70 -14.31 17.32 -32.36
N ILE A 71 -13.23 17.71 -31.68
CA ILE A 71 -13.21 18.00 -30.24
C ILE A 71 -14.18 19.14 -29.91
N ALA A 72 -14.10 20.25 -30.65
CA ALA A 72 -14.97 21.40 -30.46
C ALA A 72 -16.47 21.07 -30.70
N ALA A 73 -16.76 20.20 -31.68
CA ALA A 73 -18.12 19.77 -31.97
C ALA A 73 -18.70 18.88 -30.86
N GLU A 74 -17.90 17.98 -30.28
CA GLU A 74 -18.33 17.11 -29.17
C GLU A 74 -18.53 17.91 -27.87
N LEU A 75 -17.59 18.79 -27.51
CA LEU A 75 -17.74 19.72 -26.38
C LEU A 75 -18.99 20.60 -26.52
N LYS A 76 -19.22 21.15 -27.72
CA LYS A 76 -20.43 21.96 -28.01
C LYS A 76 -21.69 21.12 -27.88
N ARG A 77 -21.68 19.88 -28.37
CA ARG A 77 -22.83 18.97 -28.29
C ARG A 77 -23.13 18.59 -26.84
N ASP A 78 -22.13 18.26 -26.04
CA ASP A 78 -22.29 17.89 -24.63
C ASP A 78 -22.68 19.09 -23.77
N TRP A 79 -22.17 20.27 -24.07
CA TRP A 79 -22.62 21.51 -23.43
C TRP A 79 -24.11 21.79 -23.72
N VAL A 80 -24.54 21.64 -24.98
CA VAL A 80 -25.95 21.82 -25.39
C VAL A 80 -26.85 20.71 -24.84
N ARG A 81 -26.37 19.47 -24.71
CA ARG A 81 -27.16 18.31 -24.23
C ARG A 81 -27.08 18.07 -22.72
N GLY A 82 -26.19 18.75 -21.99
CA GLY A 82 -25.62 18.15 -20.78
C GLY A 82 -25.17 19.07 -19.65
N ALA A 83 -25.49 20.37 -19.60
CA ALA A 83 -25.48 21.12 -18.32
C ALA A 83 -26.56 20.65 -17.31
N ARG A 84 -27.17 19.47 -17.55
CA ARG A 84 -28.27 18.91 -16.77
C ARG A 84 -27.96 17.49 -16.31
N LYS A 85 -26.79 17.27 -15.71
CA LYS A 85 -26.49 16.09 -14.87
C LYS A 85 -25.22 16.31 -14.03
N SER A 86 -25.28 17.25 -13.10
CA SER A 86 -24.30 17.38 -12.00
C SER A 86 -25.00 18.00 -10.78
N GLY A 87 -26.03 17.30 -10.31
CA GLY A 87 -26.86 17.72 -9.19
C GLY A 87 -27.66 16.56 -8.64
N ARG A 88 -26.98 15.46 -8.31
CA ARG A 88 -27.36 14.55 -7.23
C ARG A 88 -26.23 13.59 -6.93
#